data_AF-A0A8I0GXD2-F1
#
_entry.id   AF-A0A8I0GXD2-F1
#
_cell.length_a   1.000
_cell.length_b   1.000
_cell.length_c   1.000
_cell.angle_alpha   90.00
_cell.angle_beta   90.00
_cell.angle_gamma   90.00
#
_symmetry.space_group_name_H-M   'P 1'
#
loop_
_entity.id
_entity.type
_entity.pdbx_description
1 polymer ?
#
loop_
_entity_poly.entity_id
_entity_poly.type
_entity_poly.pdbx_seq_one_letter_code
_entity_poly.pdbx_strand_id
1 'polypeptide(L)'
;MQQQNIPISTLVDMYKRGELRLPEIQRHYVWRATRVRDLLDSLYRGYPSGSILMWETDEPVATRDSAIDQDTSAFVGRKLLLDGQQRLTSLTAVVNGEPVQVRGRKKPIDILFNLEHPDGPPTDVVEVEGDEESPLNDDDEQENEDEENSEKEGIQEKLSRRTFVVASRNLLAQPHWIRVSEVFGNSNDGELLQKAGVKSFDDPRFQRYSDRLKKLRAVKDYSYVVHVLERAMSYEEVTEIFVRVNSLGAKLRSSDLALAQMTSRWPNLLRELEEFQEECEQSWFTIDLGQLVRAIVVLATQQCLFRSVASTPVEKLKQGWEEAKEGLRFAINFLRSNAGIEEESLLSSPMFIHTLAAVSRQKDNKLTADEQRKLLHWLLVANARGRYSRGSTETLLNEDLAIIFRGAGIDGLIEPVKRAFGRLHVEPGDLAGRGVNSPLFSLAYLALKANDAKDWYSGLGLSLTHQGKLHFIQWHHVIPKSLLKAKGYETGETNEIANMAFITGQTNRRISNKEATAYLADVVKKQGEQALASQCVPLDTALWDIDRYRDFLTARRAALADRMNAFIAEKAGLVDAADSATGAI
;
A
#
# COMPACT_ATOMS: atom_id res chain seq x y z
N MET A 1 -34.87 -3.95 16.44
CA MET A 1 -33.43 -3.74 16.82
C MET A 1 -33.31 -3.54 18.32
N GLN A 2 -32.45 -4.31 19.00
CA GLN A 2 -32.24 -4.20 20.45
C GLN A 2 -30.93 -3.49 20.75
N GLN A 3 -30.86 -2.74 21.86
CA GLN A 3 -29.65 -2.07 22.31
C GLN A 3 -29.16 -2.72 23.61
N GLN A 4 -27.87 -3.04 23.66
CA GLN A 4 -27.21 -3.62 24.83
C GLN A 4 -25.91 -2.87 25.11
N ASN A 5 -25.54 -2.73 26.38
CA ASN A 5 -24.23 -2.19 26.76
C ASN A 5 -23.33 -3.37 27.13
N ILE A 6 -22.27 -3.61 26.35
CA ILE A 6 -21.39 -4.76 26.53
C ILE A 6 -19.96 -4.26 26.80
N PRO A 7 -19.31 -4.68 27.91
CA PRO A 7 -17.93 -4.35 28.19
C PRO A 7 -16.95 -4.86 27.12
N ILE A 8 -15.85 -4.15 26.92
CA ILE A 8 -14.77 -4.57 26.01
C ILE A 8 -14.27 -5.97 26.34
N SER A 9 -14.06 -6.28 27.62
CA SER A 9 -13.63 -7.61 28.07
C SER A 9 -14.54 -8.73 27.55
N THR A 10 -15.87 -8.55 27.66
CA THR A 10 -16.84 -9.52 27.16
C THR A 10 -16.81 -9.64 25.64
N LEU A 11 -16.71 -8.53 24.91
CA LEU A 11 -16.64 -8.55 23.44
C LEU A 11 -15.37 -9.23 22.93
N VAL A 12 -14.22 -8.96 23.59
CA VAL A 12 -12.94 -9.61 23.28
C VAL A 12 -13.04 -11.11 23.51
N ASP A 13 -13.62 -11.54 24.64
CA ASP A 13 -13.81 -12.95 24.93
C ASP A 13 -14.75 -13.66 23.93
N MET A 14 -15.84 -12.99 23.54
CA MET A 14 -16.76 -13.50 22.51
C MET A 14 -16.07 -13.66 21.15
N TYR A 15 -15.21 -12.70 20.80
CA TYR A 15 -14.40 -12.76 19.59
C TYR A 15 -13.39 -13.92 19.66
N LYS A 16 -12.63 -14.08 20.76
CA LYS A 16 -11.66 -15.19 20.88
C LYS A 16 -12.31 -16.57 20.84
N ARG A 17 -13.44 -16.75 21.53
CA ARG A 17 -14.18 -18.02 21.58
C ARG A 17 -14.87 -18.39 20.26
N GLY A 18 -14.79 -17.55 19.25
CA GLY A 18 -15.46 -17.75 17.97
C GLY A 18 -17.00 -17.64 18.04
N GLU A 19 -17.54 -17.06 19.12
CA GLU A 19 -18.97 -16.78 19.29
C GLU A 19 -19.42 -15.59 18.43
N LEU A 20 -18.50 -14.66 18.18
CA LEU A 20 -18.65 -13.52 17.30
C LEU A 20 -17.77 -13.71 16.06
N ARG A 21 -18.40 -13.91 14.90
CA ARG A 21 -17.74 -14.16 13.62
C ARG A 21 -17.85 -12.97 12.68
N LEU A 22 -16.97 -12.94 11.67
CA LEU A 22 -16.99 -11.92 10.62
C LEU A 22 -17.69 -12.48 9.37
N PRO A 23 -18.77 -11.85 8.89
CA PRO A 23 -19.40 -12.26 7.63
C PRO A 23 -18.55 -11.86 6.41
N GLU A 24 -18.76 -12.53 5.28
CA GLU A 24 -18.09 -12.25 4.00
C GLU A 24 -18.27 -10.82 3.46
N ILE A 25 -19.22 -10.03 3.98
CA ILE A 25 -19.40 -8.61 3.61
C ILE A 25 -18.40 -7.65 4.26
N GLN A 26 -17.68 -8.08 5.31
CA GLN A 26 -16.71 -7.22 5.99
C GLN A 26 -15.52 -6.85 5.09
N ARG A 27 -14.45 -6.21 5.60
CA ARG A 27 -13.14 -6.18 4.90
C ARG A 27 -12.03 -6.83 5.72
N HIS A 28 -10.85 -7.05 5.13
CA HIS A 28 -9.69 -7.49 5.89
C HIS A 28 -9.29 -6.43 6.95
N TYR A 29 -8.46 -6.81 7.92
CA TYR A 29 -7.93 -5.84 8.87
C TYR A 29 -6.95 -4.89 8.18
N VAL A 30 -7.17 -3.57 8.33
CA VAL A 30 -6.41 -2.52 7.61
C VAL A 30 -5.92 -1.38 8.51
N TRP A 31 -6.20 -1.42 9.81
CA TRP A 31 -5.77 -0.36 10.72
C TRP A 31 -4.26 -0.41 10.96
N ARG A 32 -3.61 0.76 10.87
CA ARG A 32 -2.23 0.98 11.31
C ARG A 32 -2.16 1.14 12.82
N ALA A 33 -0.97 0.90 13.40
CA ALA A 33 -0.75 1.04 14.84
C ALA A 33 -1.05 2.46 15.37
N THR A 34 -0.88 3.50 14.55
CA THR A 34 -1.24 4.90 14.88
C THR A 34 -2.73 5.06 15.20
N ARG A 35 -3.60 4.42 14.41
CA ARG A 35 -5.06 4.44 14.65
C ARG A 35 -5.45 3.65 15.89
N VAL A 36 -4.74 2.55 16.18
CA VAL A 36 -4.93 1.78 17.41
C VAL A 36 -4.53 2.59 18.65
N ARG A 37 -3.41 3.31 18.58
CA ARG A 37 -2.97 4.28 19.60
C ARG A 37 -4.07 5.30 19.91
N ASP A 38 -4.68 5.89 18.89
CA ASP A 38 -5.70 6.94 19.06
C ASP A 38 -7.02 6.38 19.62
N LEU A 39 -7.38 5.15 19.26
CA LEU A 39 -8.49 4.42 19.88
C LEU A 39 -8.24 4.23 21.38
N LEU A 40 -7.06 3.77 21.77
CA LEU A 40 -6.69 3.56 23.18
C LEU A 40 -6.69 4.88 23.97
N ASP A 41 -6.19 5.97 23.37
CA ASP A 41 -6.24 7.30 24.00
C ASP A 41 -7.69 7.75 24.26
N SER A 42 -8.57 7.58 23.27
CA SER A 42 -10.00 7.89 23.40
C SER A 42 -10.66 7.09 24.53
N LEU A 43 -10.41 5.78 24.58
CA LEU A 43 -10.96 4.89 25.61
C LEU A 43 -10.41 5.22 27.00
N TYR A 44 -9.10 5.47 27.12
CA TYR A 44 -8.45 5.85 28.38
C TYR A 44 -9.01 7.17 28.93
N ARG A 45 -9.41 8.09 28.05
CA ARG A 45 -10.01 9.38 28.42
C ARG A 45 -11.52 9.31 28.65
N GLY A 46 -12.16 8.18 28.35
CA GLY A 46 -13.61 8.02 28.44
C GLY A 46 -14.37 8.76 27.34
N TYR A 47 -13.71 9.05 26.21
CA TYR A 47 -14.36 9.68 25.06
C TYR A 47 -15.25 8.68 24.30
N PRO A 48 -16.30 9.16 23.61
CA PRO A 48 -17.10 8.30 22.73
C PRO A 48 -16.22 7.65 21.65
N SER A 49 -16.30 6.34 21.52
CA SER A 49 -15.50 5.55 20.55
C SER A 49 -16.36 4.83 19.50
N GLY A 50 -17.60 5.30 19.32
CA GLY A 50 -18.59 4.75 18.40
C GLY A 50 -19.46 3.64 19.03
N SER A 51 -20.26 3.00 18.18
CA SER A 51 -21.10 1.85 18.53
C SER A 51 -20.60 0.57 17.85
N ILE A 52 -21.21 -0.56 18.18
CA ILE A 52 -20.99 -1.84 17.48
C ILE A 52 -22.33 -2.28 16.90
N LEU A 53 -22.31 -2.81 15.68
CA LEU A 53 -23.48 -3.42 15.05
C LEU A 53 -23.27 -4.93 14.95
N MET A 54 -24.25 -5.69 15.41
CA MET A 54 -24.21 -7.15 15.44
C MET A 54 -25.52 -7.72 14.88
N TRP A 55 -25.44 -8.89 14.26
CA TRP A 55 -26.61 -9.64 13.83
C TRP A 55 -26.54 -11.05 14.37
N GLU A 56 -27.59 -11.47 15.06
CA GLU A 56 -27.73 -12.85 15.51
C GLU A 56 -28.67 -13.58 14.54
N THR A 57 -28.24 -14.71 13.97
CA THR A 57 -29.03 -15.45 12.97
C THR A 57 -28.90 -16.95 13.11
N ASP A 58 -29.94 -17.67 12.68
CA ASP A 58 -29.89 -19.12 12.46
C ASP A 58 -29.57 -19.48 11.00
N GLU A 59 -29.55 -18.49 10.11
CA GLU A 59 -29.19 -18.71 8.70
C GLU A 59 -27.71 -19.11 8.59
N PRO A 60 -27.38 -20.08 7.71
CA PRO A 60 -26.00 -20.39 7.39
C PRO A 60 -25.41 -19.25 6.55
N VAL A 61 -24.72 -18.33 7.21
CA VAL A 61 -24.05 -17.20 6.57
C VAL A 61 -22.58 -17.55 6.35
N ALA A 62 -22.08 -17.30 5.14
CA ALA A 62 -20.67 -17.47 4.85
C ALA A 62 -19.83 -16.48 5.67
N THR A 63 -18.84 -17.02 6.38
CA THR A 63 -17.92 -16.27 7.24
C THR A 63 -16.53 -16.27 6.65
N ARG A 64 -15.73 -15.31 7.06
CA ARG A 64 -14.30 -15.25 6.73
C ARG A 64 -13.41 -15.46 7.93
N ASP A 65 -12.13 -15.63 7.65
CA ASP A 65 -11.10 -15.70 8.67
C ASP A 65 -10.93 -14.37 9.40
N SER A 66 -10.67 -14.48 10.70
CA SER A 66 -10.38 -13.36 11.59
C SER A 66 -8.88 -13.05 11.56
N ALA A 67 -8.50 -11.77 11.72
CA ALA A 67 -7.09 -11.39 11.76
C ALA A 67 -6.34 -11.89 13.02
N ILE A 68 -7.05 -12.51 13.96
CA ILE A 68 -6.53 -13.16 15.16
C ILE A 68 -7.16 -14.55 15.19
N ASP A 69 -6.34 -15.55 15.50
CA ASP A 69 -6.76 -16.96 15.59
C ASP A 69 -7.89 -17.09 16.65
N GLN A 70 -9.01 -17.72 16.27
CA GLN A 70 -10.15 -17.98 17.15
C GLN A 70 -10.15 -19.44 17.60
N ASP A 71 -10.61 -19.70 18.82
CA ASP A 71 -10.74 -21.06 19.34
C ASP A 71 -11.79 -21.84 18.51
N THR A 72 -11.48 -23.09 18.15
CA THR A 72 -12.44 -24.02 17.54
C THR A 72 -13.42 -24.52 18.60
N SER A 73 -14.53 -23.79 18.77
CA SER A 73 -15.70 -24.24 19.53
C SER A 73 -16.66 -25.01 18.62
N ALA A 74 -17.22 -26.13 19.11
CA ALA A 74 -18.28 -26.89 18.45
C ALA A 74 -19.61 -26.10 18.34
N PHE A 75 -19.72 -24.98 19.07
CA PHE A 75 -20.80 -24.01 18.91
C PHE A 75 -20.37 -22.98 17.88
N VAL A 76 -20.81 -23.15 16.63
CA VAL A 76 -20.71 -22.11 15.60
C VAL A 76 -21.43 -20.87 16.13
N GLY A 77 -20.66 -19.81 16.38
CA GLY A 77 -21.20 -18.54 16.85
C GLY A 77 -22.29 -18.05 15.90
N ARG A 78 -23.52 -17.91 16.42
CA ARG A 78 -24.68 -17.38 15.67
C ARG A 78 -24.67 -15.85 15.55
N LYS A 79 -23.61 -15.18 16.05
CA LYS A 79 -23.49 -13.73 16.09
C LYS A 79 -22.44 -13.27 15.08
N LEU A 80 -22.83 -12.32 14.24
CA LEU A 80 -22.02 -11.74 13.18
C LEU A 80 -21.75 -10.28 13.49
N LEU A 81 -20.47 -9.87 13.41
CA LEU A 81 -20.06 -8.49 13.59
C LEU A 81 -20.20 -7.72 12.28
N LEU A 82 -21.04 -6.69 12.28
CA LEU A 82 -21.36 -5.87 11.11
C LEU A 82 -20.69 -4.50 11.14
N ASP A 83 -20.48 -3.90 12.32
CA ASP A 83 -19.67 -2.69 12.44
C ASP A 83 -18.81 -2.74 13.70
N GLY A 84 -17.64 -2.11 13.65
CA GLY A 84 -16.67 -2.10 14.74
C GLY A 84 -15.64 -3.22 14.67
N GLN A 85 -15.55 -3.94 13.55
CA GLN A 85 -14.54 -4.98 13.30
C GLN A 85 -13.14 -4.49 13.63
N GLN A 86 -12.69 -3.39 13.00
CA GLN A 86 -11.31 -2.93 13.15
C GLN A 86 -11.01 -2.52 14.60
N ARG A 87 -11.97 -1.90 15.29
CA ARG A 87 -11.86 -1.56 16.73
C ARG A 87 -11.72 -2.81 17.57
N LEU A 88 -12.63 -3.76 17.42
CA LEU A 88 -12.67 -4.97 18.24
C LEU A 88 -11.44 -5.85 18.01
N THR A 89 -11.04 -6.08 16.75
CA THR A 89 -9.81 -6.81 16.40
C THR A 89 -8.58 -6.15 17.02
N SER A 90 -8.44 -4.81 16.93
CA SER A 90 -7.30 -4.10 17.52
C SER A 90 -7.25 -4.23 19.04
N LEU A 91 -8.42 -4.13 19.70
CA LEU A 91 -8.54 -4.28 21.14
C LEU A 91 -8.17 -5.70 21.58
N THR A 92 -8.67 -6.72 20.86
CA THR A 92 -8.31 -8.12 21.11
C THR A 92 -6.80 -8.34 20.98
N ALA A 93 -6.16 -7.77 19.94
CA ALA A 93 -4.70 -7.87 19.75
C ALA A 93 -3.92 -7.24 20.92
N VAL A 94 -4.23 -5.99 21.26
CA VAL A 94 -3.51 -5.24 22.31
C VAL A 94 -3.75 -5.82 23.71
N VAL A 95 -4.99 -6.20 24.02
CA VAL A 95 -5.35 -6.74 25.33
C VAL A 95 -4.67 -8.08 25.61
N ASN A 96 -4.51 -8.91 24.59
CA ASN A 96 -3.90 -10.23 24.72
C ASN A 96 -2.41 -10.25 24.37
N GLY A 97 -1.86 -9.17 23.79
CA GLY A 97 -0.49 -9.14 23.29
C GLY A 97 -0.26 -10.04 22.06
N GLU A 98 -1.30 -10.26 21.26
CA GLU A 98 -1.25 -11.14 20.09
C GLU A 98 -1.03 -10.32 18.80
N PRO A 99 -0.23 -10.83 17.84
CA PRO A 99 -0.06 -10.18 16.55
C PRO A 99 -1.32 -10.32 15.69
N VAL A 100 -1.55 -9.35 14.81
CA VAL A 100 -2.62 -9.40 13.79
C VAL A 100 -2.05 -9.89 12.46
N GLN A 101 -2.86 -10.65 11.71
CA GLN A 101 -2.54 -11.03 10.35
C GLN A 101 -2.94 -9.92 9.37
N VAL A 102 -1.96 -9.40 8.62
CA VAL A 102 -2.14 -8.38 7.59
C VAL A 102 -1.44 -8.85 6.33
N ARG A 103 -2.19 -9.08 5.23
CA ARG A 103 -1.66 -9.55 3.94
C ARG A 103 -0.73 -10.77 4.09
N GLY A 104 -1.19 -11.79 4.81
CA GLY A 104 -0.42 -13.02 5.05
C GLY A 104 0.74 -12.92 6.06
N ARG A 105 1.07 -11.73 6.58
CA ARG A 105 2.13 -11.54 7.58
C ARG A 105 1.55 -11.30 8.97
N LYS A 106 2.09 -11.95 10.01
CA LYS A 106 1.76 -11.65 11.41
C LYS A 106 2.56 -10.42 11.86
N LYS A 107 1.88 -9.32 12.19
CA LYS A 107 2.47 -8.06 12.66
C LYS A 107 2.03 -7.77 14.11
N PRO A 108 2.97 -7.50 15.04
CA PRO A 108 2.60 -7.08 16.39
C PRO A 108 2.04 -5.65 16.36
N ILE A 109 1.06 -5.38 17.22
CA ILE A 109 0.57 -4.02 17.48
C ILE A 109 1.14 -3.57 18.82
N ASP A 110 2.38 -3.07 18.78
CA ASP A 110 3.09 -2.64 19.99
C ASP A 110 2.82 -1.15 20.28
N ILE A 111 1.96 -0.90 21.26
CA ILE A 111 1.66 0.44 21.78
C ILE A 111 2.31 0.62 23.15
N LEU A 112 2.96 1.76 23.36
CA LEU A 112 3.53 2.15 24.64
C LEU A 112 2.63 3.16 25.34
N PHE A 113 2.52 3.03 26.66
CA PHE A 113 1.83 3.93 27.57
C PHE A 113 2.84 4.72 28.39
N ASN A 114 2.63 6.03 28.45
CA ASN A 114 3.50 6.96 29.16
C ASN A 114 3.05 7.15 30.61
N LEU A 115 3.80 6.61 31.58
CA LEU A 115 3.50 6.84 33.00
C LEU A 115 3.65 8.30 33.44
N GLU A 116 4.35 9.14 32.67
CA GLU A 116 4.63 10.55 32.95
C GLU A 116 3.80 11.53 32.10
N HIS A 117 2.84 11.04 31.30
CA HIS A 117 2.03 11.89 30.42
C HIS A 117 1.46 13.13 31.16
N PRO A 118 1.35 14.30 30.51
CA PRO A 118 0.76 15.47 31.13
C PRO A 118 -0.71 15.23 31.50
N ASP A 119 -1.16 15.88 32.57
CA ASP A 119 -2.57 15.86 32.96
C ASP A 119 -3.37 16.86 32.11
N GLY A 120 -4.61 16.51 31.75
CA GLY A 120 -5.45 17.31 30.85
C GLY A 120 -5.57 16.73 29.42
N PRO A 121 -6.29 17.41 28.50
CA PRO A 121 -6.41 17.00 27.11
C PRO A 121 -5.05 17.12 26.38
N PRO A 122 -4.82 16.32 25.32
CA PRO A 122 -3.58 16.44 24.55
C PRO A 122 -3.49 17.85 23.93
N THR A 123 -2.30 18.45 24.02
CA THR A 123 -2.03 19.78 23.45
C THR A 123 -1.67 19.72 21.96
N ASP A 124 -1.35 18.52 21.45
CA ASP A 124 -1.07 18.28 20.04
C ASP A 124 -2.37 17.94 19.30
N VAL A 125 -2.55 18.53 18.12
CA VAL A 125 -3.68 18.22 17.23
C VAL A 125 -3.55 16.77 16.77
N VAL A 126 -4.59 15.96 16.97
CA VAL A 126 -4.69 14.64 16.35
C VAL A 126 -4.83 14.87 14.85
N GLU A 127 -3.78 14.61 14.09
CA GLU A 127 -3.87 14.57 12.63
C GLU A 127 -4.83 13.45 12.25
N VAL A 128 -5.94 13.82 11.60
CA VAL A 128 -6.90 12.85 11.09
C VAL A 128 -6.29 12.24 9.83
N GLU A 129 -5.59 11.11 9.98
CA GLU A 129 -5.20 10.29 8.83
C GLU A 129 -6.48 9.92 8.05
N GLY A 130 -6.58 10.39 6.81
CA GLY A 130 -7.69 10.04 5.93
C GLY A 130 -7.63 8.56 5.55
N ASP A 131 -8.77 7.88 5.50
CA ASP A 131 -8.89 6.47 5.07
C ASP A 131 -8.50 6.24 3.57
N GLU A 132 -8.06 7.29 2.88
CA GLU A 132 -7.69 7.30 1.45
C GLU A 132 -6.20 7.01 1.18
N GLU A 133 -5.38 6.78 2.20
CA GLU A 133 -4.00 6.36 1.93
C GLU A 133 -3.97 5.00 1.21
N SER A 134 -3.25 5.02 0.09
CA SER A 134 -2.87 3.89 -0.74
C SER A 134 -2.40 2.73 0.17
N PRO A 135 -2.62 1.46 -0.21
CA PRO A 135 -2.11 0.36 0.57
C PRO A 135 -0.60 0.54 0.74
N LEU A 136 -0.12 0.32 1.96
CA LEU A 136 1.29 0.22 2.31
C LEU A 136 2.07 -0.39 1.14
N ASN A 137 2.96 0.39 0.54
CA ASN A 137 4.07 -0.22 -0.18
C ASN A 137 4.96 -0.86 0.90
N ASP A 138 5.55 -2.03 0.62
CA ASP A 138 6.53 -2.64 1.53
C ASP A 138 7.72 -1.67 1.82
N ASP A 139 7.87 -0.62 1.01
CA ASP A 139 8.85 0.46 1.15
C ASP A 139 8.44 1.55 2.17
N ASP A 140 7.15 1.71 2.51
CA ASP A 140 6.69 2.70 3.51
C ASP A 140 7.17 2.33 4.93
N GLU A 141 7.57 1.07 5.15
CA GLU A 141 8.15 0.63 6.43
C GLU A 141 9.64 1.02 6.58
N GLN A 142 10.34 1.35 5.49
CA GLN A 142 11.70 1.91 5.58
C GLN A 142 11.69 3.43 5.73
N GLU A 143 10.67 4.13 5.23
CA GLU A 143 10.55 5.58 5.46
C GLU A 143 10.24 5.92 6.93
N ASN A 144 9.55 5.04 7.65
CA ASN A 144 9.26 5.25 9.08
C ASN A 144 10.49 5.14 10.00
N GLU A 145 11.61 4.52 9.59
CA GLU A 145 12.82 4.47 10.44
C GLU A 145 13.80 5.62 10.14
N ASP A 146 13.78 6.21 8.94
CA ASP A 146 14.79 7.19 8.51
C ASP A 146 14.25 8.63 8.27
N GLU A 147 12.94 8.85 8.09
CA GLU A 147 12.39 10.21 7.99
C GLU A 147 12.29 10.95 9.34
N GLU A 148 12.29 10.23 10.47
CA GLU A 148 12.23 10.85 11.81
C GLU A 148 13.57 11.43 12.29
N ASN A 149 14.66 11.31 11.54
CA ASN A 149 16.01 11.55 12.06
C ASN A 149 16.53 13.00 11.92
N SER A 150 15.75 13.95 11.38
CA SER A 150 16.24 15.32 11.10
C SER A 150 15.66 16.46 11.94
N GLU A 151 14.76 16.19 12.89
CA GLU A 151 14.32 17.15 13.93
C GLU A 151 14.29 16.50 15.33
N LYS A 152 15.44 15.96 15.78
CA LYS A 152 15.51 15.10 16.98
C LYS A 152 15.03 15.76 18.28
N GLU A 153 15.26 17.05 18.48
CA GLU A 153 14.91 17.71 19.74
C GLU A 153 13.41 18.05 19.83
N GLY A 154 12.78 18.47 18.72
CA GLY A 154 11.36 18.86 18.71
C GLY A 154 10.39 17.68 18.67
N ILE A 155 10.72 16.59 17.98
CA ILE A 155 9.87 15.40 17.87
C ILE A 155 9.86 14.61 19.19
N GLN A 156 11.02 14.46 19.83
CA GLN A 156 11.10 13.73 21.10
C GLN A 156 10.35 14.46 22.23
N GLU A 157 10.35 15.79 22.23
CA GLU A 157 9.54 16.59 23.15
C GLU A 157 8.03 16.48 22.87
N LYS A 158 7.62 16.36 21.60
CA LYS A 158 6.21 16.09 21.25
C LYS A 158 5.77 14.70 21.69
N LEU A 159 6.60 13.68 21.45
CA LEU A 159 6.28 12.29 21.82
C LEU A 159 6.19 12.10 23.34
N SER A 160 7.04 12.78 24.13
CA SER A 160 6.98 12.71 25.59
C SER A 160 5.72 13.34 26.19
N ARG A 161 5.01 14.19 25.44
CA ARG A 161 3.72 14.77 25.84
C ARG A 161 2.52 13.88 25.51
N ARG A 162 2.70 12.82 24.72
CA ARG A 162 1.62 11.89 24.36
C ARG A 162 1.39 10.85 25.45
N THR A 163 0.12 10.43 25.59
CA THR A 163 -0.29 9.34 26.50
C THR A 163 0.06 7.97 25.93
N PHE A 164 -0.15 7.80 24.63
CA PHE A 164 0.18 6.57 23.90
C PHE A 164 1.04 6.90 22.67
N VAL A 165 1.94 5.98 22.32
CA VAL A 165 2.78 6.05 21.12
C VAL A 165 2.97 4.65 20.53
N VAL A 166 3.25 4.59 19.22
CA VAL A 166 3.69 3.34 18.60
C VAL A 166 5.11 3.04 19.07
N ALA A 167 5.41 1.77 19.39
CA ALA A 167 6.70 1.41 19.97
C ALA A 167 7.86 1.66 19.00
N SER A 168 8.94 2.25 19.52
CA SER A 168 10.23 2.38 18.84
C SER A 168 11.37 1.99 19.79
N ARG A 169 12.53 1.61 19.24
CA ARG A 169 13.69 1.19 20.06
C ARG A 169 14.13 2.27 21.04
N ASN A 170 14.09 3.53 20.64
CA ASN A 170 14.51 4.67 21.46
C ASN A 170 13.55 4.93 22.63
N LEU A 171 12.25 4.73 22.42
CA LEU A 171 11.23 4.91 23.46
C LEU A 171 11.21 3.73 24.45
N LEU A 172 11.42 2.51 23.97
CA LEU A 172 11.51 1.31 24.82
C LEU A 172 12.70 1.33 25.79
N ALA A 173 13.75 2.09 25.48
CA ALA A 173 14.90 2.26 26.38
C ALA A 173 14.58 3.16 27.60
N GLN A 174 13.49 3.91 27.55
CA GLN A 174 13.11 4.85 28.60
C GLN A 174 12.14 4.20 29.61
N PRO A 175 12.47 4.19 30.93
CA PRO A 175 11.72 3.44 31.94
C PRO A 175 10.22 3.78 32.10
N HIS A 176 9.83 5.03 31.82
CA HIS A 176 8.44 5.48 31.99
C HIS A 176 7.51 5.03 30.86
N TRP A 177 8.04 4.46 29.78
CA TRP A 177 7.25 3.87 28.70
C TRP A 177 7.04 2.38 28.93
N ILE A 178 5.78 1.98 29.07
CA ILE A 178 5.40 0.59 29.34
C ILE A 178 4.56 0.08 28.18
N ARG A 179 4.80 -1.16 27.72
CA ARG A 179 3.94 -1.79 26.71
C ARG A 179 2.54 -1.97 27.26
N VAL A 180 1.54 -1.55 26.50
CA VAL A 180 0.13 -1.68 26.89
C VAL A 180 -0.26 -3.15 27.10
N SER A 181 0.25 -4.06 26.26
CA SER A 181 0.06 -5.51 26.40
C SER A 181 0.62 -6.07 27.72
N GLU A 182 1.76 -5.56 28.20
CA GLU A 182 2.34 -5.94 29.51
C GLU A 182 1.40 -5.53 30.66
N VAL A 183 0.75 -4.36 30.57
CA VAL A 183 -0.21 -3.88 31.60
C VAL A 183 -1.45 -4.76 31.67
N PHE A 184 -1.96 -5.22 30.51
CA PHE A 184 -3.14 -6.06 30.45
C PHE A 184 -2.89 -7.53 30.78
N GLY A 185 -1.67 -8.03 30.54
CA GLY A 185 -1.25 -9.39 30.87
C GLY A 185 -0.73 -9.57 32.30
N ASN A 186 -0.27 -8.52 32.97
CA ASN A 186 0.27 -8.60 34.33
C ASN A 186 -0.76 -8.19 35.39
N SER A 187 -1.02 -9.10 36.33
CA SER A 187 -1.90 -8.90 37.49
C SER A 187 -1.23 -8.10 38.61
N ASN A 188 0.10 -7.96 38.58
CA ASN A 188 0.90 -7.32 39.63
C ASN A 188 1.62 -6.06 39.13
N ASP A 189 1.28 -4.91 39.70
CA ASP A 189 1.92 -3.63 39.36
C ASP A 189 3.36 -3.52 39.82
N GLY A 190 3.79 -4.33 40.80
CA GLY A 190 5.13 -4.21 41.40
C GLY A 190 6.27 -4.32 40.37
N GLU A 191 6.18 -5.26 39.42
CA GLU A 191 7.20 -5.46 38.38
C GLU A 191 7.25 -4.29 37.39
N LEU A 192 6.08 -3.79 36.99
CA LEU A 192 5.94 -2.66 36.06
C LEU A 192 6.46 -1.36 36.70
N LEU A 193 6.11 -1.14 37.97
CA LEU A 193 6.57 0.01 38.75
C LEU A 193 8.09 -0.05 38.98
N GLN A 194 8.63 -1.23 39.32
CA GLN A 194 10.07 -1.41 39.49
C GLN A 194 10.83 -1.14 38.19
N LYS A 195 10.32 -1.62 37.04
CA LYS A 195 10.87 -1.34 35.71
C LYS A 195 10.83 0.15 35.38
N ALA A 196 9.79 0.86 35.82
CA ALA A 196 9.69 2.33 35.72
C ALA A 196 10.56 3.10 36.73
N GLY A 197 11.36 2.40 37.54
CA GLY A 197 12.30 2.98 38.50
C GLY A 197 11.67 3.38 39.83
N VAL A 198 10.48 2.88 40.16
CA VAL A 198 9.84 3.04 41.49
C VAL A 198 10.38 1.98 42.44
N LYS A 199 11.14 2.40 43.45
CA LYS A 199 11.90 1.49 44.33
C LYS A 199 11.21 1.12 45.64
N SER A 200 10.22 1.90 46.07
CA SER A 200 9.45 1.67 47.30
C SER A 200 8.07 2.30 47.21
N PHE A 201 7.18 1.94 48.15
CA PHE A 201 5.86 2.55 48.31
C PHE A 201 5.92 4.04 48.68
N ASP A 202 7.06 4.50 49.23
CA ASP A 202 7.28 5.89 49.61
C ASP A 202 7.73 6.78 48.43
N ASP A 203 7.97 6.21 47.24
CA ASP A 203 8.30 6.99 46.05
C ASP A 203 7.12 7.93 45.70
N PRO A 204 7.34 9.24 45.53
CA PRO A 204 6.26 10.20 45.25
C PRO A 204 5.51 9.88 43.95
N ARG A 205 6.09 9.09 43.03
CA ARG A 205 5.45 8.65 41.79
C ARG A 205 4.60 7.39 41.96
N PHE A 206 4.78 6.62 43.04
CA PHE A 206 4.14 5.32 43.25
C PHE A 206 2.62 5.41 43.08
N GLN A 207 1.98 6.32 43.83
CA GLN A 207 0.53 6.47 43.80
C GLN A 207 0.03 6.90 42.42
N ARG A 208 0.68 7.90 41.80
CA ARG A 208 0.32 8.40 40.46
C ARG A 208 0.42 7.30 39.40
N TYR A 209 1.50 6.52 39.42
CA TYR A 209 1.71 5.46 38.43
C TYR A 209 0.74 4.30 38.65
N SER A 210 0.51 3.90 39.90
CA SER A 210 -0.49 2.88 40.26
C SER A 210 -1.89 3.27 39.78
N ASP A 211 -2.32 4.51 40.05
CA ASP A 211 -3.62 5.02 39.61
C ASP A 211 -3.73 5.06 38.07
N ARG A 212 -2.64 5.42 37.37
CA ARG A 212 -2.60 5.41 35.90
C ARG A 212 -2.68 4.00 35.31
N LEU A 213 -1.97 3.04 35.90
CA LEU A 213 -2.03 1.63 35.50
C LEU A 213 -3.42 1.05 35.75
N LYS A 214 -4.03 1.35 36.91
CA LYS A 214 -5.41 0.96 37.23
C LYS A 214 -6.41 1.55 36.24
N LYS A 215 -6.26 2.84 35.90
CA LYS A 215 -7.09 3.51 34.89
C LYS A 215 -6.92 2.90 33.49
N LEU A 216 -5.69 2.53 33.11
CA LEU A 216 -5.43 1.84 31.85
C LEU A 216 -6.12 0.47 31.81
N ARG A 217 -6.06 -0.31 32.90
CA ARG A 217 -6.78 -1.59 32.98
C ARG A 217 -8.30 -1.43 32.87
N ALA A 218 -8.86 -0.35 33.44
CA ALA A 218 -10.29 -0.04 33.37
C ALA A 218 -10.81 0.21 31.94
N VAL A 219 -9.92 0.36 30.94
CA VAL A 219 -10.33 0.35 29.53
C VAL A 219 -11.09 -0.92 29.17
N LYS A 220 -10.77 -2.08 29.77
CA LYS A 220 -11.51 -3.34 29.59
C LYS A 220 -12.98 -3.25 30.02
N ASP A 221 -13.31 -2.31 30.91
CA ASP A 221 -14.65 -2.12 31.47
C ASP A 221 -15.48 -1.09 30.68
N TYR A 222 -14.84 -0.37 29.73
CA TYR A 222 -15.56 0.50 28.82
C TYR A 222 -16.64 -0.29 28.09
N SER A 223 -17.88 0.21 28.14
CA SER A 223 -19.03 -0.47 27.57
C SER A 223 -19.40 0.14 26.23
N TYR A 224 -19.34 -0.66 25.17
CA TYR A 224 -19.86 -0.26 23.88
C TYR A 224 -21.38 -0.38 23.86
N VAL A 225 -22.01 0.60 23.22
CA VAL A 225 -23.39 0.45 22.77
C VAL A 225 -23.40 -0.52 21.60
N VAL A 226 -23.96 -1.71 21.83
CA VAL A 226 -24.11 -2.77 20.85
C VAL A 226 -25.54 -2.78 20.36
N HIS A 227 -25.72 -2.54 19.07
CA HIS A 227 -26.98 -2.68 18.39
C HIS A 227 -27.11 -4.07 17.79
N VAL A 228 -28.15 -4.79 18.18
CA VAL A 228 -28.43 -6.16 17.70
C VAL A 228 -29.60 -6.11 16.72
N LEU A 229 -29.30 -6.48 15.47
CA LEU A 229 -30.29 -6.68 14.42
C LEU A 229 -31.19 -7.87 14.75
N GLU A 230 -32.45 -7.78 14.35
CA GLU A 230 -33.45 -8.82 14.54
C GLU A 230 -33.07 -10.13 13.84
N ARG A 231 -33.38 -11.22 14.54
CA ARG A 231 -32.94 -12.57 14.17
C ARG A 231 -33.54 -13.11 12.88
N ALA A 232 -34.70 -12.59 12.50
CA ALA A 232 -35.44 -13.01 11.32
C ALA A 232 -35.14 -12.16 10.08
N MET A 233 -34.29 -11.12 10.18
CA MET A 233 -33.88 -10.36 8.99
C MET A 233 -33.08 -11.26 8.05
N SER A 234 -33.24 -11.04 6.75
CA SER A 234 -32.47 -11.73 5.72
C SER A 234 -31.06 -11.16 5.59
N TYR A 235 -30.12 -11.96 5.06
CA TYR A 235 -28.76 -11.49 4.78
C TYR A 235 -28.70 -10.29 3.83
N GLU A 236 -29.62 -10.19 2.87
CA GLU A 236 -29.72 -9.05 1.94
C GLU A 236 -30.09 -7.76 2.67
N GLU A 237 -31.09 -7.79 3.55
CA GLU A 237 -31.50 -6.65 4.37
C GLU A 237 -30.37 -6.19 5.30
N VAL A 238 -29.67 -7.15 5.93
CA VAL A 238 -28.53 -6.88 6.80
C VAL A 238 -27.39 -6.22 6.04
N THR A 239 -27.13 -6.68 4.81
CA THR A 239 -26.12 -6.10 3.94
C THR A 239 -26.47 -4.67 3.56
N GLU A 240 -27.73 -4.39 3.24
CA GLU A 240 -28.19 -3.02 2.95
C GLU A 240 -28.04 -2.09 4.17
N ILE A 241 -28.34 -2.59 5.39
CA ILE A 241 -28.09 -1.85 6.63
C ILE A 241 -26.59 -1.57 6.79
N PHE A 242 -25.74 -2.58 6.60
CA PHE A 242 -24.28 -2.45 6.67
C PHE A 242 -23.76 -1.38 5.69
N VAL A 243 -24.20 -1.46 4.44
CA VAL A 243 -23.89 -0.51 3.36
C VAL A 243 -24.29 0.91 3.77
N ARG A 244 -25.52 1.10 4.24
CA ARG A 244 -26.05 2.42 4.63
C ARG A 244 -25.33 3.02 5.82
N VAL A 245 -25.13 2.25 6.89
CA VAL A 245 -24.45 2.70 8.12
C VAL A 245 -23.02 3.15 7.80
N ASN A 246 -22.28 2.38 7.00
CA ASN A 246 -20.91 2.70 6.63
C ASN A 246 -20.80 3.81 5.56
N SER A 247 -21.84 4.00 4.74
CA SER A 247 -21.87 5.09 3.76
C SER A 247 -22.09 6.48 4.37
N LEU A 248 -22.69 6.54 5.56
CA LEU A 248 -22.98 7.78 6.31
C LEU A 248 -21.89 8.12 7.37
N GLY A 249 -21.02 7.16 7.72
CA GLY A 249 -19.94 7.29 8.71
C GLY A 249 -18.51 7.26 8.11
N ALA A 250 -17.51 6.88 8.91
CA ALA A 250 -16.13 6.69 8.44
C ALA A 250 -16.11 5.66 7.30
N LYS A 251 -15.69 6.10 6.11
CA LYS A 251 -16.05 5.48 4.83
C LYS A 251 -15.35 4.13 4.59
N LEU A 252 -16.13 3.08 4.42
CA LEU A 252 -15.71 1.92 3.61
C LEU A 252 -15.34 2.41 2.19
N ARG A 253 -14.35 1.76 1.56
CA ARG A 253 -14.03 2.09 0.15
C ARG A 253 -15.23 1.74 -0.72
N SER A 254 -15.43 2.45 -1.84
CA SER A 254 -16.54 2.17 -2.76
C SER A 254 -16.49 0.74 -3.31
N SER A 255 -15.30 0.15 -3.42
CA SER A 255 -15.08 -1.25 -3.76
C SER A 255 -15.56 -2.22 -2.67
N ASP A 256 -15.37 -1.89 -1.39
CA ASP A 256 -15.81 -2.72 -0.27
C ASP A 256 -17.33 -2.77 -0.22
N LEU A 257 -17.98 -1.63 -0.51
CA LEU A 257 -19.43 -1.51 -0.61
C LEU A 257 -19.98 -2.36 -1.77
N ALA A 258 -19.33 -2.29 -2.93
CA ALA A 258 -19.67 -3.11 -4.09
C ALA A 258 -19.53 -4.60 -3.79
N LEU A 259 -18.41 -5.00 -3.17
CA LEU A 259 -18.19 -6.38 -2.77
C LEU A 259 -19.30 -6.88 -1.84
N ALA A 260 -19.68 -6.10 -0.82
CA ALA A 260 -20.77 -6.47 0.07
C ALA A 260 -22.12 -6.66 -0.68
N GLN A 261 -22.45 -5.75 -1.59
CA GLN A 261 -23.65 -5.87 -2.43
C GLN A 261 -23.61 -7.06 -3.40
N MET A 262 -22.41 -7.54 -3.75
CA MET A 262 -22.25 -8.72 -4.60
C MET A 262 -22.34 -10.00 -3.77
N THR A 263 -21.63 -10.10 -2.65
CA THR A 263 -21.61 -11.29 -1.78
C THR A 263 -22.98 -11.60 -1.16
N SER A 264 -23.82 -10.58 -0.93
CA SER A 264 -25.21 -10.79 -0.49
C SER A 264 -26.08 -11.57 -1.49
N ARG A 265 -25.82 -11.41 -2.80
CA ARG A 265 -26.57 -12.07 -3.89
C ARG A 265 -25.81 -13.23 -4.53
N TRP A 266 -24.52 -13.34 -4.24
CA TRP A 266 -23.59 -14.34 -4.75
C TRP A 266 -22.75 -14.91 -3.59
N PRO A 267 -23.25 -15.96 -2.93
CA PRO A 267 -22.53 -16.62 -1.84
C PRO A 267 -21.18 -17.20 -2.30
N ASN A 268 -20.15 -17.10 -1.46
CA ASN A 268 -18.78 -17.57 -1.70
C ASN A 268 -17.98 -16.78 -2.74
N LEU A 269 -18.50 -15.66 -3.27
CA LEU A 269 -17.75 -14.81 -4.21
C LEU A 269 -16.40 -14.39 -3.62
N LEU A 270 -16.33 -14.08 -2.32
CA LEU A 270 -15.07 -13.67 -1.69
C LEU A 270 -13.98 -14.74 -1.87
N ARG A 271 -14.30 -16.00 -1.60
CA ARG A 271 -13.37 -17.11 -1.77
C ARG A 271 -12.94 -17.26 -3.23
N GLU A 272 -13.86 -17.14 -4.19
CA GLU A 272 -13.51 -17.18 -5.62
C GLU A 272 -12.54 -16.06 -6.02
N LEU A 273 -12.69 -14.86 -5.43
CA LEU A 273 -11.80 -13.74 -5.66
C LEU A 273 -10.42 -13.98 -5.02
N GLU A 274 -10.38 -14.52 -3.80
CA GLU A 274 -9.14 -14.87 -3.09
C GLU A 274 -8.36 -15.97 -3.81
N GLU A 275 -9.03 -17.01 -4.31
CA GLU A 275 -8.41 -18.07 -5.12
C GLU A 275 -7.74 -17.50 -6.38
N PHE A 276 -8.39 -16.55 -7.07
CA PHE A 276 -7.80 -15.89 -8.23
C PHE A 276 -6.68 -14.90 -7.85
N GLN A 277 -6.79 -14.23 -6.71
CA GLN A 277 -5.73 -13.37 -6.19
C GLN A 277 -4.46 -14.20 -5.93
N GLU A 278 -4.58 -15.37 -5.30
CA GLU A 278 -3.47 -16.30 -5.08
C GLU A 278 -2.85 -16.79 -6.41
N GLU A 279 -3.67 -17.07 -7.42
CA GLU A 279 -3.19 -17.40 -8.78
C GLU A 279 -2.32 -16.26 -9.37
N CYS A 280 -2.73 -15.02 -9.19
CA CYS A 280 -1.99 -13.85 -9.68
C CYS A 280 -0.68 -13.65 -8.90
N GLU A 281 -0.70 -13.83 -7.57
CA GLU A 281 0.49 -13.73 -6.70
C GLU A 281 1.56 -14.77 -7.07
N GLN A 282 1.16 -15.99 -7.45
CA GLN A 282 2.08 -17.02 -7.97
C GLN A 282 2.80 -16.58 -9.25
N SER A 283 2.23 -15.62 -9.97
CA SER A 283 2.80 -15.00 -11.17
C SER A 283 3.55 -13.70 -10.88
N TRP A 284 3.85 -13.39 -9.61
CA TRP A 284 4.51 -12.15 -9.17
C TRP A 284 3.73 -10.88 -9.53
N PHE A 285 2.39 -10.96 -9.54
CA PHE A 285 1.54 -9.83 -9.85
C PHE A 285 0.38 -9.76 -8.87
N THR A 286 0.46 -8.86 -7.88
CA THR A 286 -0.55 -8.75 -6.83
C THR A 286 -1.72 -7.91 -7.33
N ILE A 287 -2.95 -8.40 -7.14
CA ILE A 287 -4.17 -7.65 -7.46
C ILE A 287 -5.06 -7.61 -6.22
N ASP A 288 -5.26 -6.41 -5.66
CA ASP A 288 -6.16 -6.24 -4.52
C ASP A 288 -7.61 -6.61 -4.90
N LEU A 289 -8.37 -7.19 -3.95
CA LEU A 289 -9.78 -7.57 -4.13
C LEU A 289 -10.65 -6.47 -4.75
N GLY A 290 -10.44 -5.20 -4.36
CA GLY A 290 -11.19 -4.09 -4.92
C GLY A 290 -11.00 -3.90 -6.43
N GLN A 291 -9.84 -4.30 -6.97
CA GLN A 291 -9.59 -4.33 -8.40
C GLN A 291 -10.29 -5.53 -9.07
N LEU A 292 -10.33 -6.70 -8.43
CA LEU A 292 -11.09 -7.84 -8.97
C LEU A 292 -12.58 -7.53 -9.05
N VAL A 293 -13.15 -6.93 -8.00
CA VAL A 293 -14.54 -6.44 -7.99
C VAL A 293 -14.76 -5.42 -9.11
N ARG A 294 -13.81 -4.52 -9.33
CA ARG A 294 -13.86 -3.56 -10.44
C ARG A 294 -13.83 -4.26 -11.80
N ALA A 295 -12.99 -5.28 -11.99
CA ALA A 295 -12.92 -6.04 -13.22
C ALA A 295 -14.26 -6.74 -13.53
N ILE A 296 -14.92 -7.32 -12.52
CA ILE A 296 -16.27 -7.89 -12.67
C ILE A 296 -17.24 -6.82 -13.17
N VAL A 297 -17.27 -5.65 -12.53
CA VAL A 297 -18.18 -4.56 -12.92
C VAL A 297 -17.88 -4.05 -14.33
N VAL A 298 -16.59 -3.90 -14.67
CA VAL A 298 -16.14 -3.46 -15.99
C VAL A 298 -16.62 -4.40 -17.08
N LEU A 299 -16.52 -5.71 -16.91
CA LEU A 299 -16.94 -6.64 -17.97
C LEU A 299 -18.42 -6.99 -17.93
N ALA A 300 -19.07 -6.93 -16.77
CA ALA A 300 -20.51 -7.08 -16.67
C ALA A 300 -21.28 -5.85 -17.23
N THR A 301 -20.72 -4.65 -17.12
CA THR A 301 -21.44 -3.40 -17.41
C THR A 301 -20.80 -2.50 -18.46
N GLN A 302 -19.59 -2.83 -18.91
CA GLN A 302 -18.76 -2.01 -19.81
C GLN A 302 -18.40 -0.63 -19.22
N GLN A 303 -18.47 -0.50 -17.90
CA GLN A 303 -18.20 0.70 -17.12
C GLN A 303 -17.54 0.32 -15.79
N CYS A 304 -16.75 1.20 -15.18
CA CYS A 304 -16.08 0.91 -13.91
C CYS A 304 -16.84 1.42 -12.66
N LEU A 305 -18.14 1.69 -12.80
CA LEU A 305 -18.93 2.41 -11.78
C LEU A 305 -19.60 1.46 -10.80
N PHE A 306 -19.14 1.44 -9.55
CA PHE A 306 -19.73 0.56 -8.52
C PHE A 306 -21.21 0.80 -8.24
N ARG A 307 -21.72 2.01 -8.46
CA ARG A 307 -23.15 2.33 -8.29
C ARG A 307 -24.09 1.48 -9.15
N SER A 308 -23.61 0.85 -10.24
CA SER A 308 -24.44 -0.03 -11.06
C SER A 308 -24.63 -1.42 -10.46
N VAL A 309 -23.82 -1.83 -9.47
CA VAL A 309 -23.84 -3.19 -8.91
C VAL A 309 -25.22 -3.59 -8.41
N ALA A 310 -25.88 -2.72 -7.64
CA ALA A 310 -27.20 -2.98 -7.08
C ALA A 310 -28.27 -3.26 -8.16
N SER A 311 -28.19 -2.55 -9.30
CA SER A 311 -29.12 -2.72 -10.42
C SER A 311 -28.74 -3.83 -11.41
N THR A 312 -27.50 -4.34 -11.36
CA THR A 312 -27.02 -5.36 -12.29
C THR A 312 -27.48 -6.75 -11.83
N PRO A 313 -28.12 -7.57 -12.69
CA PRO A 313 -28.49 -8.94 -12.37
C PRO A 313 -27.27 -9.79 -11.97
N VAL A 314 -27.41 -10.63 -10.95
CA VAL A 314 -26.31 -11.45 -10.43
C VAL A 314 -25.70 -12.37 -11.50
N GLU A 315 -26.52 -12.93 -12.39
CA GLU A 315 -26.04 -13.79 -13.48
C GLU A 315 -25.15 -13.02 -14.47
N LYS A 316 -25.41 -11.72 -14.67
CA LYS A 316 -24.54 -10.86 -15.48
C LYS A 316 -23.22 -10.55 -14.78
N LEU A 317 -23.23 -10.43 -13.45
CA LEU A 317 -22.01 -10.27 -12.66
C LEU A 317 -21.16 -11.55 -12.70
N LYS A 318 -21.78 -12.73 -12.60
CA LYS A 318 -21.09 -14.03 -12.75
C LYS A 318 -20.46 -14.18 -14.12
N GLN A 319 -21.19 -13.86 -15.19
CA GLN A 319 -20.61 -13.85 -16.54
C GLN A 319 -19.45 -12.86 -16.64
N GLY A 320 -19.61 -11.65 -16.09
CA GLY A 320 -18.55 -10.64 -16.06
C GLY A 320 -17.30 -11.11 -15.32
N TRP A 321 -17.44 -11.96 -14.31
CA TRP A 321 -16.29 -12.56 -13.61
C TRP A 321 -15.56 -13.59 -14.45
N GLU A 322 -16.27 -14.47 -15.17
CA GLU A 322 -15.63 -15.41 -16.10
C GLU A 322 -14.84 -14.66 -17.18
N GLU A 323 -15.41 -13.60 -17.74
CA GLU A 323 -14.69 -12.73 -18.67
C GLU A 323 -13.52 -11.99 -18.00
N ALA A 324 -13.65 -11.61 -16.73
CA ALA A 324 -12.63 -10.87 -15.99
C ALA A 324 -11.41 -11.72 -15.69
N LYS A 325 -11.59 -12.98 -15.31
CA LYS A 325 -10.47 -13.91 -15.12
C LYS A 325 -9.61 -14.01 -16.39
N GLU A 326 -10.25 -14.24 -17.54
CA GLU A 326 -9.55 -14.34 -18.82
C GLU A 326 -8.92 -13.02 -19.26
N GLY A 327 -9.62 -11.89 -19.08
CA GLY A 327 -9.10 -10.57 -19.41
C GLY A 327 -7.91 -10.16 -18.52
N LEU A 328 -7.96 -10.44 -17.22
CA LEU A 328 -6.89 -10.15 -16.28
C LEU A 328 -5.67 -11.04 -16.52
N ARG A 329 -5.85 -12.34 -16.79
CA ARG A 329 -4.76 -13.23 -17.22
C ARG A 329 -4.07 -12.70 -18.48
N PHE A 330 -4.85 -12.25 -19.47
CA PHE A 330 -4.27 -11.60 -20.64
C PHE A 330 -3.49 -10.33 -20.26
N ALA A 331 -4.08 -9.46 -19.43
CA ALA A 331 -3.46 -8.21 -19.02
C ALA A 331 -2.10 -8.44 -18.32
N ILE A 332 -2.06 -9.35 -17.34
CA ILE A 332 -0.83 -9.72 -16.61
C ILE A 332 0.22 -10.26 -17.59
N ASN A 333 -0.15 -11.19 -18.48
CA ASN A 333 0.78 -11.74 -19.45
C ASN A 333 1.29 -10.68 -20.43
N PHE A 334 0.42 -9.79 -20.91
CA PHE A 334 0.80 -8.69 -21.80
C PHE A 334 1.76 -7.72 -21.13
N LEU A 335 1.50 -7.35 -19.87
CA LEU A 335 2.37 -6.50 -19.07
C LEU A 335 3.76 -7.12 -18.91
N ARG A 336 3.83 -8.39 -18.51
CA ARG A 336 5.10 -9.09 -18.22
C ARG A 336 5.87 -9.39 -19.49
N SER A 337 5.24 -10.05 -20.45
CA SER A 337 5.93 -10.57 -21.65
C SER A 337 6.16 -9.51 -22.72
N ASN A 338 5.22 -8.58 -22.93
CA ASN A 338 5.34 -7.60 -24.00
C ASN A 338 5.96 -6.28 -23.48
N ALA A 339 5.42 -5.73 -22.39
CA ALA A 339 5.88 -4.45 -21.85
C ALA A 339 7.13 -4.56 -20.95
N GLY A 340 7.42 -5.73 -20.39
CA GLY A 340 8.52 -5.94 -19.44
C GLY A 340 8.20 -5.48 -18.01
N ILE A 341 6.92 -5.24 -17.72
CA ILE A 341 6.39 -4.86 -16.41
C ILE A 341 6.21 -6.16 -15.62
N GLU A 342 7.20 -6.51 -14.79
CA GLU A 342 7.26 -7.79 -14.08
C GLU A 342 6.24 -7.93 -12.95
N GLU A 343 5.89 -6.81 -12.31
CA GLU A 343 4.99 -6.69 -11.15
C GLU A 343 4.23 -5.36 -11.20
N GLU A 344 3.19 -5.22 -10.37
CA GLU A 344 2.25 -4.11 -10.37
C GLU A 344 2.85 -2.76 -9.92
N SER A 345 3.94 -2.76 -9.15
CA SER A 345 4.60 -1.54 -8.65
C SER A 345 5.14 -0.65 -9.78
N LEU A 346 5.41 -1.24 -10.94
CA LEU A 346 5.87 -0.55 -12.15
C LEU A 346 4.72 0.13 -12.91
N LEU A 347 3.47 -0.05 -12.48
CA LEU A 347 2.32 0.70 -12.98
C LEU A 347 2.07 1.94 -12.12
N SER A 348 1.87 3.07 -12.78
CA SER A 348 1.46 4.32 -12.13
C SER A 348 0.03 4.25 -11.56
N SER A 349 -0.72 3.20 -11.91
CA SER A 349 -2.06 2.92 -11.42
C SER A 349 -2.47 1.49 -11.78
N PRO A 350 -3.17 0.76 -10.88
CA PRO A 350 -3.72 -0.55 -11.21
C PRO A 350 -4.81 -0.49 -12.31
N MET A 351 -5.34 0.69 -12.67
CA MET A 351 -6.41 0.80 -13.67
C MET A 351 -6.03 0.27 -15.06
N PHE A 352 -4.74 0.24 -15.40
CA PHE A 352 -4.28 -0.30 -16.68
C PHE A 352 -4.71 -1.74 -16.91
N ILE A 353 -4.79 -2.56 -15.85
CA ILE A 353 -5.20 -3.97 -15.98
C ILE A 353 -6.65 -4.09 -16.51
N HIS A 354 -7.53 -3.16 -16.13
CA HIS A 354 -8.93 -3.16 -16.58
C HIS A 354 -9.07 -2.78 -18.04
N THR A 355 -8.27 -1.80 -18.49
CA THR A 355 -8.25 -1.39 -19.90
C THR A 355 -7.70 -2.52 -20.78
N LEU A 356 -6.61 -3.17 -20.36
CA LEU A 356 -6.03 -4.32 -21.06
C LEU A 356 -6.99 -5.52 -21.08
N ALA A 357 -7.67 -5.80 -19.97
CA ALA A 357 -8.70 -6.83 -19.89
C ALA A 357 -9.87 -6.54 -20.84
N ALA A 358 -10.34 -5.29 -20.90
CA ALA A 358 -11.39 -4.88 -21.82
C ALA A 358 -10.97 -5.02 -23.29
N VAL A 359 -9.74 -4.62 -23.65
CA VAL A 359 -9.18 -4.83 -25.00
C VAL A 359 -9.14 -6.31 -25.35
N SER A 360 -8.63 -7.14 -24.44
CA SER A 360 -8.57 -8.59 -24.58
C SER A 360 -9.93 -9.19 -24.93
N ARG A 361 -10.99 -8.79 -24.21
CA ARG A 361 -12.35 -9.29 -24.44
C ARG A 361 -12.96 -8.77 -25.73
N GLN A 362 -12.80 -7.48 -26.02
CA GLN A 362 -13.31 -6.88 -27.25
C GLN A 362 -12.67 -7.48 -28.50
N LYS A 363 -11.42 -7.94 -28.40
CA LYS A 363 -10.65 -8.52 -29.50
C LYS A 363 -10.60 -10.05 -29.48
N ASP A 364 -11.24 -10.71 -28.53
CA ASP A 364 -11.19 -12.17 -28.35
C ASP A 364 -9.74 -12.70 -28.37
N ASN A 365 -8.83 -12.00 -27.68
CA ASN A 365 -7.38 -12.25 -27.66
C ASN A 365 -6.67 -12.28 -29.03
N LYS A 366 -7.30 -11.79 -30.10
CA LYS A 366 -6.76 -11.78 -31.47
C LYS A 366 -6.27 -10.40 -31.86
N LEU A 367 -5.21 -9.94 -31.21
CA LEU A 367 -4.53 -8.70 -31.60
C LEU A 367 -3.72 -8.91 -32.88
N THR A 368 -3.86 -8.00 -33.84
CA THR A 368 -2.91 -7.88 -34.94
C THR A 368 -1.58 -7.32 -34.44
N ALA A 369 -0.50 -7.51 -35.20
CA ALA A 369 0.81 -6.92 -34.87
C ALA A 369 0.76 -5.39 -34.75
N ASP A 370 -0.07 -4.73 -35.56
CA ASP A 370 -0.25 -3.28 -35.51
C ASP A 370 -0.99 -2.83 -34.24
N GLU A 371 -2.07 -3.53 -33.89
CA GLU A 371 -2.82 -3.27 -32.65
C GLU A 371 -1.96 -3.52 -31.40
N GLN A 372 -1.15 -4.58 -31.41
CA GLN A 372 -0.19 -4.85 -30.34
C GLN A 372 0.80 -3.68 -30.16
N ARG A 373 1.39 -3.19 -31.26
CA ARG A 373 2.32 -2.05 -31.24
C ARG A 373 1.65 -0.79 -30.67
N LYS A 374 0.44 -0.47 -31.15
CA LYS A 374 -0.33 0.68 -30.68
C LYS A 374 -0.73 0.57 -29.21
N LEU A 375 -1.12 -0.63 -28.76
CA LEU A 375 -1.45 -0.88 -27.37
C LEU A 375 -0.23 -0.74 -26.45
N LEU A 376 0.93 -1.24 -26.88
CA LEU A 376 2.20 -1.04 -26.15
C LEU A 376 2.58 0.45 -26.07
N HIS A 377 2.49 1.16 -27.19
CA HIS A 377 2.75 2.59 -27.23
C HIS A 377 1.85 3.35 -26.26
N TRP A 378 0.53 3.11 -26.32
CA TRP A 378 -0.43 3.73 -25.40
C TRP A 378 -0.09 3.38 -23.95
N LEU A 379 0.11 2.10 -23.63
CA LEU A 379 0.38 1.65 -22.26
C LEU A 379 1.60 2.37 -21.68
N LEU A 380 2.74 2.34 -22.38
CA LEU A 380 3.99 2.90 -21.86
C LEU A 380 3.89 4.43 -21.70
N VAL A 381 3.31 5.13 -22.67
CA VAL A 381 3.16 6.60 -22.61
C VAL A 381 2.15 7.00 -21.54
N ALA A 382 0.99 6.35 -21.48
CA ALA A 382 -0.04 6.62 -20.49
C ALA A 382 0.47 6.34 -19.07
N ASN A 383 1.23 5.25 -18.88
CA ASN A 383 1.88 4.91 -17.62
C ASN A 383 2.88 6.00 -17.21
N ALA A 384 3.80 6.36 -18.10
CA ALA A 384 4.81 7.38 -17.86
C ALA A 384 4.24 8.78 -17.56
N ARG A 385 3.06 9.09 -18.11
CA ARG A 385 2.34 10.34 -17.84
C ARG A 385 1.43 10.30 -16.62
N GLY A 386 1.26 9.14 -15.99
CA GLY A 386 0.34 8.99 -14.86
C GLY A 386 -1.11 9.22 -15.26
N ARG A 387 -1.54 8.63 -16.39
CA ARG A 387 -2.88 8.79 -16.99
C ARG A 387 -4.03 8.67 -15.99
N TYR A 388 -3.89 7.78 -15.01
CA TYR A 388 -4.90 7.49 -13.99
C TYR A 388 -4.56 8.05 -12.60
N SER A 389 -3.45 8.77 -12.50
CA SER A 389 -2.92 9.33 -11.25
C SER A 389 -3.33 10.79 -11.04
N ARG A 390 -3.80 11.48 -12.08
CA ARG A 390 -4.22 12.89 -12.03
C ARG A 390 -5.69 13.03 -12.41
N GLY A 391 -6.52 13.47 -11.47
CA GLY A 391 -7.97 13.65 -11.66
C GLY A 391 -8.77 12.44 -11.20
N SER A 392 -10.06 12.41 -11.54
CA SER A 392 -10.96 11.32 -11.14
C SER A 392 -10.65 10.04 -11.90
N THR A 393 -9.93 9.11 -11.25
CA THR A 393 -9.54 7.80 -11.81
C THR A 393 -10.70 7.06 -12.48
N GLU A 394 -11.91 7.08 -11.88
CA GLU A 394 -13.08 6.43 -12.46
C GLU A 394 -13.58 7.12 -13.73
N THR A 395 -13.53 8.45 -13.79
CA THR A 395 -13.92 9.20 -15.00
C THR A 395 -12.98 8.86 -16.15
N LEU A 396 -11.68 8.80 -15.86
CA LEU A 396 -10.64 8.52 -16.84
C LEU A 396 -10.70 7.08 -17.35
N LEU A 397 -10.87 6.10 -16.45
CA LEU A 397 -11.05 4.71 -16.86
C LEU A 397 -12.33 4.53 -17.67
N ASN A 398 -13.45 5.15 -17.28
CA ASN A 398 -14.70 5.05 -18.07
C ASN A 398 -14.58 5.66 -19.47
N GLU A 399 -13.78 6.72 -19.64
CA GLU A 399 -13.49 7.27 -20.96
C GLU A 399 -12.76 6.24 -21.83
N ASP A 400 -11.69 5.63 -21.32
CA ASP A 400 -10.89 4.65 -22.04
C ASP A 400 -11.72 3.37 -22.32
N LEU A 401 -12.55 2.92 -21.38
CA LEU A 401 -13.50 1.81 -21.57
C LEU A 401 -14.58 2.13 -22.62
N ALA A 402 -15.08 3.37 -22.66
CA ALA A 402 -16.05 3.78 -23.67
C ALA A 402 -15.44 3.74 -25.08
N ILE A 403 -14.16 4.13 -25.22
CA ILE A 403 -13.42 4.03 -26.48
C ILE A 403 -13.30 2.56 -26.92
N ILE A 404 -13.02 1.64 -25.99
CA ILE A 404 -12.87 0.21 -26.29
C ILE A 404 -14.19 -0.44 -26.68
N PHE A 405 -15.22 -0.30 -25.85
CA PHE A 405 -16.48 -1.03 -26.02
C PHE A 405 -17.44 -0.37 -27.03
N ARG A 406 -17.32 0.95 -27.24
CA ARG A 406 -18.30 1.74 -28.02
C ARG A 406 -17.68 2.64 -29.09
N GLY A 407 -16.37 2.62 -29.27
CA GLY A 407 -15.64 3.62 -30.05
C GLY A 407 -14.56 3.05 -30.96
N ALA A 408 -13.48 3.83 -31.12
CA ALA A 408 -12.38 3.58 -32.04
C ALA A 408 -11.46 2.39 -31.65
N GLY A 409 -11.76 1.68 -30.56
CA GLY A 409 -10.89 0.60 -30.08
C GLY A 409 -9.50 1.12 -29.67
N ILE A 410 -8.47 0.32 -29.92
CA ILE A 410 -7.08 0.63 -29.49
C ILE A 410 -6.59 1.95 -30.11
N ASP A 411 -6.97 2.26 -31.36
CA ASP A 411 -6.56 3.47 -32.06
C ASP A 411 -6.97 4.75 -31.32
N GLY A 412 -8.12 4.72 -30.64
CA GLY A 412 -8.64 5.88 -29.92
C GLY A 412 -7.97 6.15 -28.57
N LEU A 413 -7.29 5.16 -27.98
CA LEU A 413 -6.81 5.24 -26.60
C LEU A 413 -5.72 6.30 -26.39
N ILE A 414 -4.95 6.62 -27.43
CA ILE A 414 -3.86 7.61 -27.33
C ILE A 414 -4.38 9.06 -27.32
N GLU A 415 -5.55 9.32 -27.89
CA GLU A 415 -6.09 10.68 -28.03
C GLU A 415 -6.42 11.35 -26.69
N PRO A 416 -7.07 10.67 -25.72
CA PRO A 416 -7.21 11.20 -24.36
C PRO A 416 -5.88 11.56 -23.71
N VAL A 417 -4.83 10.75 -23.93
CA VAL A 417 -3.49 11.00 -23.39
C VAL A 417 -2.89 12.27 -24.00
N LYS A 418 -2.93 12.40 -25.34
CA LYS A 418 -2.47 13.60 -26.06
C LYS A 418 -3.21 14.85 -25.60
N ARG A 419 -4.53 14.78 -25.45
CA ARG A 419 -5.33 15.92 -25.00
C ARG A 419 -4.98 16.33 -23.56
N ALA A 420 -4.71 15.37 -22.67
CA ALA A 420 -4.41 15.66 -21.27
C ALA A 420 -2.99 16.19 -21.05
N PHE A 421 -2.01 15.71 -21.80
CA PHE A 421 -0.58 16.01 -21.57
C PHE A 421 0.10 16.79 -22.70
N GLY A 422 -0.60 17.02 -23.81
CA GLY A 422 -0.06 17.61 -25.03
C GLY A 422 0.94 16.65 -25.70
N ARG A 423 2.21 16.76 -25.32
CA ARG A 423 3.30 15.98 -25.90
C ARG A 423 3.42 14.59 -25.28
N LEU A 424 3.74 13.60 -26.13
CA LEU A 424 3.85 12.20 -25.74
C LEU A 424 5.27 11.80 -25.33
N HIS A 425 6.30 12.41 -25.92
CA HIS A 425 7.70 12.13 -25.60
C HIS A 425 8.15 12.80 -24.29
N VAL A 426 9.02 12.13 -23.55
CA VAL A 426 9.64 12.64 -22.34
C VAL A 426 10.71 13.66 -22.71
N GLU A 427 10.77 14.78 -22.00
CA GLU A 427 11.85 15.77 -22.14
C GLU A 427 12.69 15.83 -20.88
N PRO A 428 13.95 16.30 -20.96
CA PRO A 428 14.83 16.40 -19.79
C PRO A 428 14.20 17.23 -18.65
N GLY A 429 13.43 18.27 -18.99
CA GLY A 429 12.72 19.10 -18.01
C GLY A 429 11.61 18.38 -17.26
N ASP A 430 11.06 17.27 -17.78
CA ASP A 430 10.04 16.48 -17.09
C ASP A 430 10.59 15.75 -15.85
N LEU A 431 11.89 15.45 -15.85
CA LEU A 431 12.59 14.73 -14.79
C LEU A 431 13.05 15.65 -13.65
N ALA A 432 13.08 16.97 -13.88
CA ALA A 432 13.52 17.94 -12.87
C ALA A 432 12.62 17.91 -11.64
N GLY A 433 13.23 17.79 -10.45
CA GLY A 433 12.54 17.68 -9.16
C GLY A 433 11.62 16.45 -9.01
N ARG A 434 11.68 15.47 -9.91
CA ARG A 434 10.86 14.24 -9.84
C ARG A 434 11.64 13.13 -9.18
N GLY A 435 11.10 12.58 -8.10
CA GLY A 435 11.66 11.42 -7.39
C GLY A 435 10.87 10.13 -7.62
N VAL A 436 11.00 9.18 -6.69
CA VAL A 436 10.45 7.81 -6.77
C VAL A 436 8.93 7.74 -6.96
N ASN A 437 8.19 8.71 -6.42
CA ASN A 437 6.73 8.80 -6.54
C ASN A 437 6.25 9.29 -7.92
N SER A 438 7.17 9.61 -8.82
CA SER A 438 6.83 10.00 -10.19
C SER A 438 6.56 8.77 -11.06
N PRO A 439 5.52 8.77 -11.90
CA PRO A 439 5.33 7.71 -12.91
C PRO A 439 6.52 7.53 -13.87
N LEU A 440 7.37 8.55 -14.01
CA LEU A 440 8.59 8.48 -14.81
C LEU A 440 9.67 7.58 -14.19
N PHE A 441 9.62 7.33 -12.87
CA PHE A 441 10.58 6.46 -12.19
C PHE A 441 10.46 5.02 -12.70
N SER A 442 9.24 4.49 -12.82
CA SER A 442 8.98 3.15 -13.36
C SER A 442 9.41 3.04 -14.83
N LEU A 443 9.19 4.09 -15.64
CA LEU A 443 9.69 4.13 -17.02
C LEU A 443 11.23 4.15 -17.05
N ALA A 444 11.88 4.87 -16.13
CA ALA A 444 13.35 4.90 -16.02
C ALA A 444 13.88 3.49 -15.76
N TYR A 445 13.31 2.80 -14.77
CA TYR A 445 13.68 1.44 -14.45
C TYR A 445 13.55 0.50 -15.66
N LEU A 446 12.39 0.51 -16.33
CA LEU A 446 12.13 -0.32 -17.50
C LEU A 446 13.11 -0.05 -18.64
N ALA A 447 13.36 1.24 -18.94
CA ALA A 447 14.25 1.65 -20.02
C ALA A 447 15.72 1.28 -19.74
N LEU A 448 16.19 1.47 -18.50
CA LEU A 448 17.55 1.11 -18.11
C LEU A 448 17.74 -0.41 -18.08
N LYS A 449 16.75 -1.15 -17.57
CA LYS A 449 16.77 -2.62 -17.59
C LYS A 449 16.82 -3.17 -19.02
N ALA A 450 16.02 -2.61 -19.94
CA ALA A 450 16.07 -2.98 -21.35
C ALA A 450 17.42 -2.65 -22.01
N ASN A 451 18.18 -1.71 -21.43
CA ASN A 451 19.52 -1.33 -21.83
C ASN A 451 20.63 -2.18 -21.19
N ASP A 452 20.29 -3.38 -20.70
CA ASP A 452 21.19 -4.32 -20.01
C ASP A 452 21.90 -3.71 -18.79
N ALA A 453 21.23 -2.79 -18.08
CA ALA A 453 21.72 -2.28 -16.81
C ALA A 453 21.93 -3.41 -15.80
N LYS A 454 23.04 -3.31 -15.06
CA LYS A 454 23.47 -4.30 -14.08
C LYS A 454 23.84 -3.64 -12.76
N ASP A 455 23.79 -4.45 -11.70
CA ASP A 455 24.38 -4.12 -10.41
C ASP A 455 25.90 -3.93 -10.55
N TRP A 456 26.41 -2.82 -10.04
CA TRP A 456 27.79 -2.38 -10.25
C TRP A 456 28.87 -3.24 -9.61
N TYR A 457 28.54 -4.20 -8.75
CA TYR A 457 29.54 -5.04 -8.07
C TYR A 457 29.33 -6.54 -8.32
N SER A 458 28.09 -7.01 -8.25
CA SER A 458 27.74 -8.41 -8.52
C SER A 458 27.62 -8.72 -10.01
N GLY A 459 27.35 -7.70 -10.85
CA GLY A 459 27.10 -7.89 -12.28
C GLY A 459 25.75 -8.55 -12.59
N LEU A 460 24.87 -8.74 -11.60
CA LEU A 460 23.52 -9.24 -11.82
C LEU A 460 22.71 -8.21 -12.61
N GLY A 461 21.89 -8.69 -13.56
CA GLY A 461 20.92 -7.85 -14.25
C GLY A 461 19.86 -7.28 -13.31
N LEU A 462 19.18 -6.21 -13.70
CA LEU A 462 18.08 -5.68 -12.91
C LEU A 462 16.85 -6.59 -12.99
N SER A 463 16.34 -7.04 -11.85
CA SER A 463 15.07 -7.76 -11.75
C SER A 463 14.43 -7.57 -10.38
N LEU A 464 13.11 -7.34 -10.37
CA LEU A 464 12.36 -7.17 -9.12
C LEU A 464 12.06 -8.51 -8.44
N THR A 465 12.21 -9.62 -9.16
CA THR A 465 11.98 -10.98 -8.66
C THR A 465 13.26 -11.70 -8.21
N HIS A 466 14.34 -10.95 -7.96
CA HIS A 466 15.56 -11.50 -7.35
C HIS A 466 15.26 -12.24 -6.03
N GLN A 467 16.05 -13.26 -5.73
CA GLN A 467 15.92 -14.02 -4.48
C GLN A 467 16.83 -13.48 -3.37
N GLY A 468 16.25 -13.31 -2.18
CA GLY A 468 16.97 -12.89 -0.98
C GLY A 468 17.10 -11.36 -0.84
N LYS A 469 16.79 -10.85 0.36
CA LYS A 469 16.68 -9.40 0.64
C LYS A 469 17.92 -8.58 0.26
N LEU A 470 19.10 -9.18 0.25
CA LEU A 470 20.35 -8.49 -0.13
C LEU A 470 20.46 -8.26 -1.64
N HIS A 471 19.75 -9.04 -2.46
CA HIS A 471 19.76 -8.96 -3.92
C HIS A 471 18.59 -8.15 -4.48
N PHE A 472 17.62 -7.79 -3.64
CA PHE A 472 16.53 -6.91 -4.04
C PHE A 472 17.08 -5.58 -4.55
N ILE A 473 16.48 -5.08 -5.62
CA ILE A 473 16.87 -3.81 -6.22
C ILE A 473 16.50 -2.69 -5.25
N GLN A 474 17.44 -1.78 -5.07
CA GLN A 474 17.28 -0.50 -4.41
C GLN A 474 17.75 0.60 -5.36
N TRP A 475 17.32 1.83 -5.11
CA TRP A 475 17.86 3.00 -5.79
C TRP A 475 18.92 3.67 -4.92
N HIS A 476 20.08 3.88 -5.50
CA HIS A 476 21.21 4.55 -4.88
C HIS A 476 21.34 5.97 -5.40
N HIS A 477 21.40 6.95 -4.49
CA HIS A 477 21.76 8.32 -4.84
C HIS A 477 23.22 8.36 -5.30
N VAL A 478 23.44 8.49 -6.60
CA VAL A 478 24.76 8.43 -7.24
C VAL A 478 25.70 9.45 -6.62
N ILE A 479 25.25 10.69 -6.46
CA ILE A 479 25.90 11.65 -5.58
C ILE A 479 25.19 11.58 -4.21
N PRO A 480 25.88 11.17 -3.12
CA PRO A 480 25.23 10.86 -1.86
C PRO A 480 24.44 12.02 -1.24
N LYS A 481 23.19 11.74 -0.85
CA LYS A 481 22.25 12.72 -0.26
C LYS A 481 22.81 13.42 0.98
N SER A 482 23.52 12.70 1.85
CA SER A 482 24.10 13.27 3.08
C SER A 482 25.17 14.33 2.79
N LEU A 483 25.98 14.12 1.74
CA LEU A 483 27.01 15.05 1.30
C LEU A 483 26.38 16.28 0.62
N LEU A 484 25.36 16.06 -0.21
CA LEU A 484 24.61 17.14 -0.86
C LEU A 484 23.92 18.03 0.18
N LYS A 485 23.30 17.44 1.20
CA LYS A 485 22.66 18.18 2.30
C LYS A 485 23.68 19.04 3.05
N ALA A 486 24.89 18.53 3.31
CA ALA A 486 25.95 19.29 3.98
C ALA A 486 26.43 20.50 3.15
N LYS A 487 26.30 20.44 1.82
CA LYS A 487 26.62 21.53 0.87
C LYS A 487 25.44 22.49 0.61
N GLY A 488 24.28 22.26 1.22
CA GLY A 488 23.12 23.15 1.12
C GLY A 488 22.25 22.96 -0.12
N TYR A 489 22.35 21.82 -0.81
CA TYR A 489 21.44 21.48 -1.92
C TYR A 489 20.02 21.17 -1.42
N GLU A 490 19.02 21.50 -2.23
CA GLU A 490 17.61 21.34 -1.86
C GLU A 490 17.15 19.88 -1.88
N THR A 491 16.26 19.49 -0.96
CA THR A 491 15.73 18.12 -0.90
C THR A 491 15.12 17.67 -2.24
N GLY A 492 14.46 18.58 -2.96
CA GLY A 492 13.87 18.31 -4.27
C GLY A 492 14.89 17.86 -5.32
N GLU A 493 16.02 18.57 -5.43
CA GLU A 493 17.09 18.18 -6.38
C GLU A 493 17.85 16.93 -5.92
N THR A 494 18.07 16.76 -4.61
CA THR A 494 18.78 15.58 -4.09
C THR A 494 18.06 14.25 -4.37
N ASN A 495 16.72 14.26 -4.34
CA ASN A 495 15.87 13.08 -4.50
C ASN A 495 15.40 12.87 -5.95
N GLU A 496 16.03 13.51 -6.94
CA GLU A 496 15.65 13.34 -8.34
C GLU A 496 15.99 11.95 -8.90
N ILE A 497 15.16 11.47 -9.82
CA ILE A 497 15.41 10.26 -10.64
C ILE A 497 16.78 10.34 -11.30
N ALA A 498 17.18 11.53 -11.78
CA ALA A 498 18.48 11.75 -12.40
C ALA A 498 19.66 11.56 -11.43
N ASN A 499 19.45 11.63 -10.12
CA ASN A 499 20.46 11.26 -9.12
C ASN A 499 20.37 9.80 -8.67
N MET A 500 19.48 8.98 -9.23
CA MET A 500 19.27 7.59 -8.79
C MET A 500 19.89 6.58 -9.76
N ALA A 501 20.47 5.51 -9.25
CA ALA A 501 20.89 4.34 -10.01
C ALA A 501 20.30 3.08 -9.36
N PHE A 502 19.90 2.10 -10.17
CA PHE A 502 19.31 0.86 -9.69
C PHE A 502 20.42 -0.16 -9.43
N ILE A 503 20.58 -0.58 -8.18
CA ILE A 503 21.59 -1.55 -7.74
C ILE A 503 21.01 -2.45 -6.66
N THR A 504 21.67 -3.54 -6.32
CA THR A 504 21.22 -4.41 -5.23
C THR A 504 21.41 -3.73 -3.87
N GLY A 505 20.59 -4.11 -2.88
CA GLY A 505 20.73 -3.63 -1.51
C GLY A 505 22.10 -3.93 -0.89
N GLN A 506 22.73 -5.05 -1.25
CA GLN A 506 24.11 -5.36 -0.86
C GLN A 506 25.10 -4.33 -1.39
N THR A 507 25.00 -3.98 -2.68
CA THR A 507 25.88 -2.98 -3.30
C THR A 507 25.63 -1.59 -2.72
N ASN A 508 24.36 -1.22 -2.50
CA ASN A 508 23.99 0.05 -1.89
C ASN A 508 24.64 0.21 -0.50
N ARG A 509 24.56 -0.83 0.36
CA ARG A 509 25.22 -0.85 1.67
C ARG A 509 26.75 -0.78 1.57
N ARG A 510 27.35 -1.40 0.56
CA ARG A 510 28.81 -1.36 0.33
C ARG A 510 29.29 0.03 -0.11
N ILE A 511 28.50 0.74 -0.90
CA ILE A 511 28.83 2.12 -1.32
C ILE A 511 28.57 3.09 -0.17
N SER A 512 27.40 2.97 0.49
CA SER A 512 27.00 3.85 1.60
C SER A 512 27.10 5.33 1.18
N ASN A 513 27.78 6.17 1.96
CA ASN A 513 27.96 7.59 1.72
C ASN A 513 29.32 7.96 1.08
N LYS A 514 29.96 7.02 0.36
CA LYS A 514 31.25 7.30 -0.31
C LYS A 514 31.10 8.35 -1.41
N GLU A 515 32.12 9.20 -1.55
CA GLU A 515 32.23 10.17 -2.65
C GLU A 515 32.16 9.49 -4.03
N ALA A 516 31.33 10.06 -4.91
CA ALA A 516 31.05 9.49 -6.23
C ALA A 516 32.30 9.35 -7.10
N THR A 517 33.19 10.34 -7.05
CA THR A 517 34.45 10.33 -7.79
C THR A 517 35.30 9.09 -7.50
N ALA A 518 35.34 8.64 -6.23
CA ALA A 518 36.16 7.50 -5.83
C ALA A 518 35.51 6.16 -6.20
N TYR A 519 34.22 5.97 -5.90
CA TYR A 519 33.59 4.67 -6.10
C TYR A 519 33.20 4.43 -7.57
N LEU A 520 32.80 5.46 -8.33
CA LEU A 520 32.49 5.30 -9.76
C LEU A 520 33.74 4.93 -10.56
N ALA A 521 34.91 5.48 -10.21
CA ALA A 521 36.18 5.05 -10.79
C ALA A 521 36.50 3.57 -10.50
N ASP A 522 36.19 3.08 -9.29
CA ASP A 522 36.32 1.65 -8.94
C ASP A 522 35.36 0.77 -9.75
N VAL A 523 34.12 1.23 -9.97
CA VAL A 523 33.14 0.54 -10.81
C VAL A 523 33.65 0.44 -12.25
N VAL A 524 34.10 1.53 -12.86
CA VAL A 524 34.65 1.53 -14.23
C VAL A 524 35.87 0.61 -14.33
N LYS A 525 36.77 0.66 -13.33
CA LYS A 525 37.96 -0.19 -13.31
C LYS A 525 37.62 -1.69 -13.27
N LYS A 526 36.57 -2.08 -12.56
CA LYS A 526 36.20 -3.49 -12.33
C LYS A 526 35.21 -4.05 -13.34
N GLN A 527 34.24 -3.25 -13.76
CA GLN A 527 33.11 -3.67 -14.61
C GLN A 527 33.13 -3.02 -16.01
N GLY A 528 34.02 -2.06 -16.24
CA GLY A 528 34.07 -1.27 -17.48
C GLY A 528 33.08 -0.10 -17.48
N GLU A 529 33.26 0.80 -18.46
CA GLU A 529 32.42 2.00 -18.64
C GLU A 529 30.94 1.65 -18.90
N GLN A 530 30.68 0.49 -19.52
CA GLN A 530 29.33 0.03 -19.82
C GLN A 530 28.46 -0.13 -18.57
N ALA A 531 29.05 -0.42 -17.40
CA ALA A 531 28.30 -0.49 -16.13
C ALA A 531 27.66 0.85 -15.74
N LEU A 532 28.30 1.97 -16.10
CA LEU A 532 27.77 3.32 -15.89
C LEU A 532 26.88 3.76 -17.06
N ALA A 533 27.35 3.53 -18.30
CA ALA A 533 26.63 3.94 -19.51
C ALA A 533 25.25 3.27 -19.64
N SER A 534 25.14 1.99 -19.28
CA SER A 534 23.86 1.25 -19.30
C SER A 534 22.81 1.84 -18.36
N GLN A 535 23.24 2.53 -17.28
CA GLN A 535 22.39 3.26 -16.33
C GLN A 535 22.32 4.78 -16.58
N CYS A 536 22.77 5.22 -17.77
CA CYS A 536 22.85 6.62 -18.17
C CYS A 536 23.63 7.51 -17.17
N VAL A 537 24.62 6.95 -16.45
CA VAL A 537 25.55 7.75 -15.63
C VAL A 537 26.62 8.34 -16.55
N PRO A 538 26.84 9.68 -16.55
CA PRO A 538 27.86 10.31 -17.37
C PRO A 538 29.26 9.72 -17.12
N LEU A 539 30.02 9.49 -18.20
CA LEU A 539 31.40 8.99 -18.13
C LEU A 539 32.43 10.10 -17.95
N ASP A 540 32.04 11.36 -18.17
CA ASP A 540 32.89 12.52 -17.85
C ASP A 540 33.09 12.60 -16.33
N THR A 541 34.31 12.28 -15.89
CA THR A 541 34.67 12.20 -14.47
C THR A 541 34.58 13.54 -13.76
N ALA A 542 34.64 14.66 -14.49
CA ALA A 542 34.42 15.98 -13.92
C ALA A 542 32.98 16.17 -13.41
N LEU A 543 32.01 15.41 -13.91
CA LEU A 543 30.62 15.45 -13.46
C LEU A 543 30.38 14.63 -12.17
N TRP A 544 31.35 13.85 -11.70
CA TRP A 544 31.22 13.07 -10.48
C TRP A 544 31.56 13.87 -9.21
N ASP A 545 32.02 15.10 -9.40
CA ASP A 545 32.30 16.03 -8.30
C ASP A 545 31.00 16.66 -7.79
N ILE A 546 30.86 16.74 -6.46
CA ILE A 546 29.71 17.33 -5.80
C ILE A 546 29.52 18.83 -6.13
N ASP A 547 30.61 19.54 -6.46
CA ASP A 547 30.55 20.95 -6.84
C ASP A 547 30.02 21.12 -8.28
N ARG A 548 29.96 20.04 -9.06
CA ARG A 548 29.38 19.97 -10.42
C ARG A 548 28.00 19.32 -10.45
N TYR A 549 27.34 19.14 -9.30
CA TYR A 549 26.11 18.36 -9.16
C TYR A 549 24.98 18.76 -10.12
N ARG A 550 24.73 20.07 -10.31
CA ARG A 550 23.67 20.54 -11.22
C ARG A 550 23.96 20.26 -12.70
N ASP A 551 25.24 20.22 -13.06
CA ASP A 551 25.66 19.84 -14.42
C ASP A 551 25.52 18.32 -14.61
N PHE A 552 25.84 17.53 -13.57
CA PHE A 552 25.56 16.09 -13.55
C PHE A 552 24.07 15.80 -13.76
N LEU A 553 23.19 16.49 -13.03
CA LEU A 553 21.74 16.36 -13.21
C LEU A 553 21.32 16.74 -14.64
N THR A 554 21.86 17.84 -15.18
CA THR A 554 21.56 18.28 -16.56
C THR A 554 21.92 17.20 -17.58
N ALA A 555 23.15 16.68 -17.52
CA ALA A 555 23.62 15.63 -18.43
C ALA A 555 22.80 14.34 -18.29
N ARG A 556 22.49 13.94 -17.05
CA ARG A 556 21.78 12.69 -16.77
C ARG A 556 20.30 12.75 -17.12
N ARG A 557 19.63 13.88 -16.93
CA ARG A 557 18.23 14.09 -17.38
C ARG A 557 18.13 13.96 -18.90
N ALA A 558 19.09 14.51 -19.65
CA ALA A 558 19.12 14.38 -21.11
C ALA A 558 19.25 12.90 -21.53
N ALA A 559 20.27 12.21 -21.03
CA ALA A 559 20.51 10.81 -21.36
C ALA A 559 19.33 9.89 -20.97
N LEU A 560 18.70 10.12 -19.80
CA LEU A 560 17.54 9.36 -19.36
C LEU A 560 16.32 9.62 -20.26
N ALA A 561 16.02 10.87 -20.61
CA ALA A 561 14.89 11.19 -21.49
C ALA A 561 15.05 10.52 -22.86
N ASP A 562 16.24 10.56 -23.45
CA ASP A 562 16.54 9.90 -24.73
C ASP A 562 16.36 8.39 -24.62
N ARG A 563 16.91 7.76 -23.57
CA ARG A 563 16.79 6.31 -23.35
C ARG A 563 15.34 5.87 -23.12
N MET A 564 14.57 6.64 -22.36
CA MET A 564 13.14 6.40 -22.13
C MET A 564 12.34 6.45 -23.43
N ASN A 565 12.55 7.48 -24.26
CA ASN A 565 11.87 7.61 -25.54
C ASN A 565 12.26 6.50 -26.51
N ALA A 566 13.56 6.17 -26.58
CA ALA A 566 14.04 5.06 -27.39
C ALA A 566 13.42 3.72 -26.97
N PHE A 567 13.33 3.47 -25.65
CA PHE A 567 12.67 2.27 -25.13
C PHE A 567 11.19 2.19 -25.56
N ILE A 568 10.44 3.29 -25.45
CA ILE A 568 9.05 3.34 -25.91
C ILE A 568 8.97 3.04 -27.41
N ALA A 569 9.82 3.65 -28.22
CA ALA A 569 9.83 3.46 -29.67
C ALA A 569 10.18 2.03 -30.08
N GLU A 570 11.21 1.43 -29.47
CA GLU A 570 11.63 0.04 -29.68
C GLU A 570 10.50 -0.93 -29.34
N LYS A 571 9.88 -0.79 -28.15
CA LYS A 571 8.77 -1.64 -27.71
C LYS A 571 7.52 -1.49 -28.57
N ALA A 572 7.22 -0.28 -29.00
CA ALA A 572 6.10 0.02 -29.88
C ALA A 572 6.37 -0.29 -31.35
N GLY A 573 7.58 -0.73 -31.73
CA GLY A 573 7.97 -0.96 -33.12
C GLY A 573 7.82 0.29 -34.00
N LEU A 574 8.12 1.47 -33.44
CA LEU A 574 8.11 2.77 -34.12
C LEU A 574 9.47 3.13 -34.72
N VAL A 575 10.49 2.31 -34.48
CA VAL A 575 11.81 2.43 -35.10
C VAL A 575 11.77 1.68 -36.43
N ASP A 576 12.00 2.38 -37.54
CA ASP A 576 12.14 1.73 -38.84
C ASP A 576 13.27 0.70 -38.79
N ALA A 577 13.06 -0.47 -39.37
CA ALA A 577 14.02 -1.59 -39.43
C ALA A 577 15.33 -1.27 -40.21
N ALA A 578 15.60 0.00 -40.51
CA ALA A 578 16.74 0.47 -41.28
C ALA A 578 17.96 0.89 -40.40
N ASP A 579 17.77 1.26 -39.14
CA ASP A 579 18.87 1.80 -38.31
C ASP A 579 19.62 0.75 -37.47
N SER A 580 19.20 -0.52 -37.49
CA SER A 580 19.93 -1.62 -36.82
C SER A 580 21.10 -2.19 -37.65
N ALA A 581 21.34 -1.68 -38.86
CA ALA A 581 22.35 -2.22 -39.78
C ALA A 581 23.66 -1.42 -39.87
N THR A 582 23.79 -0.27 -39.19
CA THR A 582 24.99 0.59 -39.28
C THR A 582 25.92 0.54 -38.06
N GLY A 583 25.65 -0.32 -37.07
CA GLY A 583 26.46 -0.44 -35.84
C GLY A 583 27.48 -1.58 -35.80
N ALA A 584 27.77 -2.25 -36.92
CA ALA A 584 28.75 -3.34 -36.97
C ALA A 584 29.70 -3.21 -38.16
N ILE A 585 30.72 -2.34 -38.01
CA ILE A 585 32.07 -2.53 -38.59
C ILE A 585 33.08 -2.03 -37.56
#